data_AF-D9QN61-F1
#
_entry.id   AF-D9QN61-F1
#
_cell.length_a   1.000
_cell.length_b   1.000
_cell.length_c   1.000
_cell.angle_alpha   90.00
_cell.angle_beta   90.00
_cell.angle_gamma   90.00
#
_symmetry.space_group_name_H-M   'P 1'
#
loop_
_entity.id
_entity.type
_entity.pdbx_description
1 polymer ?
#
loop_
_entity_poly.entity_id
_entity_poly.type
_entity_poly.pdbx_seq_one_letter_code
_entity_poly.pdbx_strand_id
1 'polypeptide(L)' 'MAEDDAPWSNFGFAEEAAVFKGPTQNARVLSEGWVAANAFCPSCGATPLTAFAANSPVADFHCGVCAEEYELKATKGRTD' A
#
# COMPACT_ATOMS: atom_id res chain seq x y z
N MET A 1 28.94 0.67 -8.10
CA MET A 1 27.67 0.11 -8.60
C MET A 1 26.67 0.47 -7.53
N ALA A 2 25.77 1.41 -7.81
CA ALA A 2 24.89 1.98 -6.79
C ALA A 2 24.02 0.88 -6.18
N GLU A 3 24.06 0.76 -4.85
CA GLU A 3 23.22 -0.17 -4.10
C GLU A 3 21.72 0.21 -4.20
N ASP A 4 21.42 1.39 -4.75
CA ASP A 4 20.07 1.91 -5.03
C ASP A 4 19.31 1.21 -6.16
N ASP A 5 19.98 0.48 -7.06
CA ASP A 5 19.33 -0.23 -8.19
C ASP A 5 18.76 -1.61 -7.82
N ALA A 6 18.79 -1.98 -6.54
CA ALA A 6 18.19 -3.24 -6.12
C ALA A 6 16.66 -3.14 -6.17
N PRO A 7 15.94 -4.06 -6.84
CA PRO A 7 14.47 -3.98 -6.99
C PRO A 7 13.68 -4.05 -5.68
N TRP A 8 14.35 -4.35 -4.57
CA TRP A 8 13.81 -4.34 -3.20
C TRP A 8 14.05 -3.02 -2.44
N SER A 9 14.66 -2.00 -3.06
CA SER A 9 15.11 -0.76 -2.40
C SER A 9 14.03 0.32 -2.23
N ASN A 10 12.87 0.22 -2.90
CA ASN A 10 11.87 1.29 -2.87
C ASN A 10 10.86 1.17 -1.71
N PHE A 11 11.30 1.51 -0.50
CA PHE A 11 10.43 1.64 0.68
C PHE A 11 9.81 3.03 0.83
N GLY A 12 10.07 3.95 -0.10
CA GLY A 12 9.51 5.30 -0.11
C GLY A 12 8.07 5.34 -0.62
N PHE A 13 7.31 6.36 -0.22
CA PHE A 13 6.05 6.69 -0.89
C PHE A 13 6.30 7.46 -2.19
N ALA A 14 5.37 7.37 -3.15
CA ALA A 14 5.46 8.11 -4.41
C ALA A 14 5.47 9.63 -4.18
N GLU A 15 6.33 10.35 -4.89
CA GLU A 15 6.54 11.81 -4.74
C GLU A 15 5.29 12.64 -5.12
N GLU A 16 4.43 12.12 -6.01
CA GLU A 16 3.29 12.82 -6.59
C GLU A 16 1.93 12.57 -5.92
N ALA A 17 1.90 11.94 -4.74
CA ALA A 17 0.64 11.79 -4.03
C ALA A 17 -0.02 13.15 -3.75
N ALA A 18 -1.29 13.31 -4.15
CA ALA A 18 -2.03 14.54 -3.93
C ALA A 18 -1.96 14.95 -2.45
N VAL A 19 -1.48 16.16 -2.19
CA VAL A 19 -1.38 16.68 -0.82
C VAL A 19 -2.78 17.10 -0.37
N PHE A 20 -3.39 16.28 0.48
CA PHE A 20 -4.66 16.59 1.11
C PHE A 20 -4.44 17.48 2.33
N LYS A 21 -5.49 18.25 2.68
CA LYS A 21 -5.50 19.14 3.84
C LYS A 21 -5.32 18.39 5.16
N GLY A 22 -5.82 17.15 5.25
CA GLY A 22 -5.84 16.36 6.48
C GLY A 22 -4.73 15.29 6.51
N PRO A 23 -4.02 15.12 7.64
CA PRO A 23 -2.95 14.12 7.77
C PRO A 23 -3.47 12.68 7.65
N THR A 24 -4.71 12.42 8.05
CA THR A 24 -5.35 11.09 7.93
C THR A 24 -5.60 10.71 6.46
N GLN A 25 -6.03 11.67 5.66
CA GLN A 25 -6.27 11.45 4.23
C GLN A 25 -4.94 11.26 3.48
N ASN A 26 -3.90 12.02 3.86
CA ASN A 26 -2.55 11.80 3.34
C ASN A 26 -2.04 10.40 3.69
N ALA A 27 -2.16 9.99 4.97
CA ALA A 27 -1.76 8.65 5.40
C ALA A 27 -2.45 7.58 4.57
N ARG A 28 -3.77 7.69 4.36
CA ARG A 28 -4.54 6.76 3.54
C ARG A 28 -4.01 6.67 2.11
N VAL A 29 -3.91 7.79 1.39
CA VAL A 29 -3.51 7.79 -0.03
C VAL A 29 -2.07 7.32 -0.22
N LEU A 30 -1.17 7.69 0.68
CA LEU A 30 0.22 7.25 0.65
C LEU A 30 0.34 5.74 0.91
N SER A 31 -0.33 5.25 1.96
CA SER A 31 -0.24 3.83 2.35
C SER A 31 -0.94 2.91 1.36
N GLU A 32 -2.15 3.24 0.92
CA GLU A 32 -2.87 2.45 -0.08
C GLU A 32 -2.14 2.46 -1.43
N GLY A 33 -1.60 3.62 -1.83
CA GLY A 33 -0.80 3.74 -3.05
C GLY A 33 0.45 2.86 -3.02
N TRP A 34 1.15 2.81 -1.88
CA TRP A 34 2.31 1.95 -1.71
C TRP A 34 1.95 0.47 -1.79
N VAL A 35 0.85 0.05 -1.14
CA VAL A 35 0.37 -1.34 -1.19
C VAL A 35 -0.03 -1.73 -2.61
N ALA A 36 -0.75 -0.87 -3.33
CA ALA A 36 -1.17 -1.14 -4.71
C ALA A 36 0.03 -1.32 -5.66
N ALA A 37 1.12 -0.60 -5.43
CA ALA A 37 2.32 -0.65 -6.26
C ALA A 37 3.29 -1.79 -5.90
N ASN A 38 3.37 -2.19 -4.63
CA ASN A 38 4.46 -3.03 -4.14
C ASN A 38 4.00 -4.34 -3.47
N ALA A 39 2.77 -4.41 -2.97
CA ALA A 39 2.34 -5.56 -2.19
C ALA A 39 1.95 -6.75 -3.06
N PHE A 40 2.19 -7.93 -2.51
CA PHE A 40 1.75 -9.22 -3.05
C PHE A 40 0.80 -9.88 -2.03
N CYS A 41 0.07 -10.89 -2.48
CA CYS A 41 -0.78 -11.72 -1.63
C CYS A 41 0.08 -12.63 -0.73
N PRO A 42 0.09 -12.45 0.60
CA PRO A 42 0.87 -13.30 1.49
C PRO A 42 0.39 -14.76 1.53
N SER A 43 -0.84 -15.05 1.11
CA SER A 43 -1.39 -16.40 1.07
C SER A 43 -0.91 -17.21 -0.14
N CYS A 44 -0.83 -16.60 -1.32
CA CYS A 44 -0.53 -17.33 -2.57
C CYS A 44 0.60 -16.73 -3.45
N GLY A 45 1.17 -15.61 -3.06
CA GLY A 45 2.27 -14.95 -3.78
C GLY A 45 1.84 -14.14 -5.01
N ALA A 46 0.55 -14.09 -5.36
CA ALA A 46 0.07 -13.31 -6.50
C ALA A 46 0.33 -11.81 -6.32
N THR A 47 0.68 -11.12 -7.41
CA THR A 47 0.94 -9.67 -7.42
C THR A 47 0.34 -9.03 -8.68
N PRO A 48 -0.18 -7.79 -8.60
CA PRO A 48 -0.41 -7.01 -7.38
C PRO A 48 -1.70 -7.44 -6.66
N LEU A 49 -1.89 -6.94 -5.44
CA LEU A 49 -3.21 -6.92 -4.81
C LEU A 49 -4.13 -5.92 -5.53
N THR A 50 -5.42 -6.23 -5.60
CA THR A 50 -6.42 -5.36 -6.25
C THR A 50 -7.18 -4.56 -5.20
N ALA A 51 -7.27 -3.24 -5.36
CA ALA A 51 -8.01 -2.38 -4.44
C ALA A 51 -9.52 -2.61 -4.55
N PHE A 52 -10.22 -2.55 -3.43
CA PHE A 52 -11.67 -2.43 -3.40
C PHE A 52 -12.13 -1.02 -3.80
N ALA A 53 -13.43 -0.87 -4.05
CA ALA A 53 -14.03 0.43 -4.26
C ALA A 53 -13.93 1.28 -2.97
N ALA A 54 -13.70 2.58 -3.12
CA ALA A 54 -13.67 3.50 -1.99
C ALA A 54 -14.96 3.39 -1.15
N ASN A 55 -14.80 3.40 0.18
CA ASN A 55 -15.87 3.22 1.18
C ASN A 55 -16.42 1.79 1.31
N SER A 56 -15.71 0.77 0.81
CA SER A 56 -16.01 -0.62 1.13
C SER A 56 -15.78 -0.87 2.63
N PRO A 57 -16.74 -1.45 3.38
CA PRO A 57 -16.54 -1.71 4.80
C PRO A 57 -15.47 -2.76 5.05
N VAL A 58 -14.44 -2.42 5.84
CA VAL A 58 -13.41 -3.37 6.36
C VAL A 58 -12.62 -4.08 5.25
N ALA A 59 -12.52 -3.49 4.07
CA ALA A 59 -11.92 -4.14 2.90
C ALA A 59 -11.23 -3.11 2.01
N ASP A 60 -9.90 -3.15 1.98
CA ASP A 60 -9.09 -2.22 1.18
C ASP A 60 -8.51 -2.92 -0.05
N PHE A 61 -8.08 -4.18 0.10
CA PHE A 61 -7.50 -4.98 -0.99
C PHE A 61 -8.01 -6.42 -1.01
N HIS A 62 -7.98 -7.05 -2.18
CA HIS A 62 -8.19 -8.49 -2.34
C HIS A 62 -7.19 -9.10 -3.33
N CYS A 63 -7.01 -10.41 -3.22
CA CYS A 63 -6.26 -11.19 -4.18
C CYS A 63 -7.18 -11.72 -5.29
N GLY A 64 -6.91 -11.35 -6.55
CA GLY A 64 -7.65 -11.87 -7.70
C GLY A 64 -7.44 -13.37 -8.00
N VAL A 65 -6.54 -14.05 -7.28
CA VAL A 65 -6.22 -15.47 -7.50
C VAL A 65 -6.84 -16.37 -6.43
N CYS A 66 -6.62 -16.08 -5.14
CA CYS A 66 -7.12 -16.91 -4.04
C CYS A 66 -8.29 -16.29 -3.28
N ALA A 67 -8.76 -15.11 -3.70
CA ALA A 67 -9.90 -14.38 -3.10
C ALA A 67 -9.72 -13.95 -1.63
N GLU A 68 -8.51 -14.04 -1.06
CA GLU A 68 -8.23 -13.48 0.26
C GLU A 68 -8.37 -11.96 0.25
N GLU A 69 -8.93 -11.42 1.35
CA GLU A 69 -9.19 -10.01 1.56
C GLU A 69 -8.26 -9.44 2.65
N TYR A 70 -7.90 -8.18 2.51
CA TYR A 70 -6.97 -7.48 3.39
C TYR A 70 -7.50 -6.08 3.73
N GLU A 71 -7.48 -5.77 5.03
CA GLU A 71 -7.72 -4.43 5.56
C GLU A 71 -6.37 -3.78 5.92
N LEU A 72 -6.09 -2.60 5.39
CA LEU A 72 -4.87 -1.85 5.60
C LEU A 72 -5.01 -0.94 6.82
N LYS A 73 -4.14 -1.16 7.81
CA LYS A 73 -3.96 -0.24 8.95
C LYS A 73 -2.56 0.33 8.91
N ALA A 74 -2.46 1.65 8.80
CA ALA A 74 -1.18 2.35 8.77
C ALA A 74 -1.10 3.37 9.92
N THR A 75 0.09 3.50 10.51
CA THR A 75 0.39 4.53 11.50
C THR A 75 1.78 5.09 11.26
N LYS A 76 1.98 6.38 11.54
CA LYS A 76 3.32 6.96 11.52
C LYS A 76 4.08 6.41 12.74
N GLY A 77 5.20 5.73 12.51
CA GLY A 77 6.06 5.19 13.58
C GLY A 77 6.58 6.29 14.50
N ARG A 78 6.89 5.92 15.75
CA ARG A 78 7.65 6.80 16.66
C ARG A 78 9.12 6.81 16.24
N THR A 79 9.75 7.97 16.35
CA THR A 79 11.17 8.19 16.01
C THR A 79 11.94 8.66 17.24
N ASP A 80 11.55 8.17 18.43
CA ASP A 80 12.24 8.45 19.70
C ASP A 80 13.61 7.75 19.79
#